data_AF-A0A955QNF3-F1
#
_entry.id   AF-A0A955QNF3-F1
#
_cell.length_a   1.000
_cell.length_b   1.000
_cell.length_c   1.000
_cell.angle_alpha   90.00
_cell.angle_beta   90.00
_cell.angle_gamma   90.00
#
_symmetry.space_group_name_H-M   'P 1'
#
loop_
_entity.id
_entity.type
_entity.pdbx_description
1 polymer ?
#
loop_
_entity_poly.entity_id
_entity_poly.type
_entity_poly.pdbx_seq_one_letter_code
_entity_poly.pdbx_strand_id
1 'polypeptide(L)' 'AMPAGVVLFSIVHFPHIWLMMATGLLACLCIPCYIRDRNLWPLGLYHGWLGTFFYLWVLGRDPWVAVFGE' A
#
# COMPACT_ATOMS: atom_id res chain seq x y z
N ALA A 1 6.65 -15.95 -8.49
CA ALA A 1 6.86 -14.50 -8.36
C ALA A 1 5.65 -13.80 -7.72
N MET A 2 4.44 -13.92 -8.28
CA MET A 2 3.25 -13.22 -7.76
C MET A 2 2.92 -13.52 -6.28
N PRO A 3 2.88 -14.79 -5.80
CA PRO A 3 2.54 -15.07 -4.40
C PRO A 3 3.57 -14.49 -3.43
N ALA A 4 4.86 -14.66 -3.74
CA ALA A 4 5.95 -14.10 -2.95
C ALA A 4 5.90 -12.57 -2.93
N GLY A 5 5.59 -11.92 -4.05
CA GLY A 5 5.45 -10.46 -4.13
C GLY A 5 4.32 -9.94 -3.26
N VAL A 6 3.14 -10.59 -3.28
CA VAL A 6 2.01 -10.21 -2.42
C VAL A 6 2.36 -10.37 -0.94
N VAL A 7 2.96 -11.50 -0.56
CA VAL A 7 3.33 -11.76 0.84
C VAL A 7 4.36 -10.75 1.33
N LEU A 8 5.42 -10.48 0.55
CA LEU A 8 6.45 -9.51 0.93
C LEU A 8 5.90 -8.09 1.01
N PHE A 9 5.03 -7.69 0.08
CA PHE A 9 4.42 -6.37 0.07
C PHE A 9 3.46 -6.17 1.26
N SER A 10 2.76 -7.22 1.68
CA SER A 10 1.93 -7.18 2.88
C SER A 10 2.77 -7.13 4.15
N ILE A 11 3.74 -8.04 4.32
CA ILE A 11 4.43 -8.26 5.60
C ILE A 11 5.36 -7.13 6.02
N VAL A 12 5.86 -6.31 5.08
CA VAL A 12 6.68 -5.14 5.41
C VAL A 12 5.94 -4.12 6.28
N HIS A 13 4.61 -4.23 6.36
CA HIS A 13 3.75 -3.37 7.18
C HIS A 13 3.42 -3.97 8.57
N PHE A 14 4.02 -5.09 8.96
CA PHE A 14 3.90 -5.64 10.31
C PHE A 14 4.45 -4.63 11.35
N PRO A 15 3.81 -4.45 12.52
CA PRO A 15 2.67 -5.20 13.08
C PRO A 15 1.27 -4.63 12.75
N HIS A 16 1.13 -3.71 11.79
CA HIS A 16 -0.15 -3.08 11.49
C HIS A 16 -1.04 -3.96 10.62
N ILE A 17 -1.81 -4.86 11.25
CA ILE A 17 -2.67 -5.86 10.57
C ILE A 17 -3.59 -5.23 9.51
N TRP A 18 -4.26 -4.11 9.82
CA TRP A 18 -5.12 -3.40 8.87
C TRP A 18 -4.36 -2.94 7.63
N LEU A 19 -3.14 -2.43 7.81
CA LEU A 19 -2.29 -1.96 6.72
C LEU A 19 -1.76 -3.14 5.90
N MET A 20 -1.36 -4.23 6.55
CA MET A 20 -0.95 -5.48 5.89
C MET A 20 -2.05 -6.04 5.00
N MET A 21 -3.32 -6.03 5.45
CA MET A 21 -4.45 -6.50 4.66
C MET A 21 -4.72 -5.59 3.45
N ALA A 22 -4.72 -4.27 3.67
CA ALA A 22 -4.95 -3.29 2.62
C ALA A 22 -3.87 -3.35 1.53
N THR A 23 -2.60 -3.40 1.92
CA THR A 23 -1.47 -3.47 0.98
C THR A 23 -1.37 -4.84 0.31
N GLY A 24 -1.71 -5.93 1.01
CA GLY A 24 -1.83 -7.26 0.41
C GLY A 24 -2.90 -7.30 -0.70
N LEU A 25 -4.08 -6.72 -0.47
CA LEU A 25 -5.13 -6.61 -1.47
C LEU A 25 -4.67 -5.76 -2.67
N LEU A 26 -4.01 -4.63 -2.40
CA LEU A 26 -3.47 -3.77 -3.45
C LEU A 26 -2.44 -4.53 -4.30
N ALA A 27 -1.55 -5.30 -3.69
CA ALA A 27 -0.56 -6.11 -4.39
C ALA A 27 -1.21 -7.19 -5.27
N CYS A 28 -2.28 -7.83 -4.80
CA CYS A 28 -3.05 -8.79 -5.60
C CYS A 28 -3.59 -8.18 -6.90
N LEU A 29 -3.93 -6.89 -6.90
CA LEU A 29 -4.42 -6.17 -8.08
C LEU A 29 -3.27 -5.60 -8.94
N CYS A 30 -2.29 -4.96 -8.32
CA CYS A 30 -1.25 -4.22 -9.04
C CYS A 30 -0.14 -5.10 -9.61
N ILE A 31 0.22 -6.22 -8.97
CA ILE A 31 1.29 -7.10 -9.48
C ILE A 31 0.91 -7.70 -10.85
N PRO A 32 -0.32 -8.24 -11.07
CA PRO A 32 -0.75 -8.69 -12.39
C PRO A 32 -0.70 -7.57 -13.44
N CYS A 33 -1.21 -6.38 -13.10
CA CYS A 33 -1.17 -5.21 -14.00
C CYS A 33 0.27 -4.85 -14.38
N TYR A 34 1.19 -4.85 -13.42
CA TYR A 34 2.60 -4.58 -13.70
C TYR A 34 3.24 -5.65 -14.59
N ILE A 35 2.96 -6.94 -14.35
CA ILE A 35 3.53 -8.01 -15.18
C ILE A 35 3.02 -7.90 -16.63
N ARG A 36 1.74 -7.54 -16.81
CA ARG A 36 1.10 -7.37 -18.12
C ARG A 36 1.61 -6.14 -18.87
N ASP A 37 1.56 -4.98 -18.23
CA ASP A 37 1.70 -3.67 -18.89
C ASP A 37 3.06 -3.02 -18.66
N ARG A 38 3.87 -3.56 -17.72
CA ARG A 38 5.17 -3.01 -17.28
C ARG A 38 5.07 -1.55 -16.83
N ASN A 39 3.89 -1.16 -16.35
CA ASN A 39 3.60 0.19 -15.91
C ASN A 39 3.50 0.25 -14.38
N LEU A 40 4.34 1.07 -13.77
CA LEU A 40 4.38 1.28 -12.31
C LEU A 40 3.47 2.41 -11.83
N TRP A 41 2.96 3.27 -12.74
CA TRP A 41 2.11 4.40 -12.37
C TRP A 41 0.88 3.98 -11.55
N PRO A 42 0.12 2.93 -11.91
CA PRO A 42 -1.02 2.51 -11.10
C PRO A 42 -0.60 2.13 -9.69
N LEU A 43 0.48 1.35 -9.54
CA LEU A 43 0.97 0.95 -8.23
C LEU A 43 1.38 2.18 -7.40
N GLY A 44 2.18 3.09 -7.96
CA GLY A 44 2.66 4.27 -7.25
C GLY A 44 1.51 5.20 -6.81
N LEU A 45 0.58 5.51 -7.71
CA LEU A 45 -0.54 6.40 -7.41
C LEU A 45 -1.51 5.78 -6.41
N TYR A 46 -1.93 4.53 -6.62
CA TYR A 46 -2.87 3.89 -5.68
C TYR A 46 -2.21 3.62 -4.34
N HIS A 47 -0.97 3.15 -4.30
CA HIS A 47 -0.30 2.88 -3.03
C HIS A 47 -0.05 4.16 -2.23
N GLY A 48 0.46 5.21 -2.87
CA GLY A 48 0.69 6.50 -2.21
C GLY A 48 -0.61 7.14 -1.77
N TRP A 49 -1.56 7.33 -2.69
CA TRP A 49 -2.80 8.06 -2.40
C TRP A 49 -3.73 7.29 -1.46
N LEU A 50 -4.01 6.01 -1.74
CA LEU A 50 -4.81 5.20 -0.82
C LEU A 50 -4.09 5.03 0.52
N GLY A 51 -2.76 4.91 0.52
CA GLY A 51 -1.96 4.88 1.75
C GLY A 51 -2.22 6.10 2.62
N THR A 52 -2.01 7.31 2.10
CA THR A 52 -2.25 8.57 2.82
C THR A 52 -3.66 8.64 3.42
N PHE A 53 -4.69 8.31 2.64
CA PHE A 53 -6.07 8.33 3.12
C PHE A 53 -6.39 7.19 4.10
N PHE A 54 -5.79 6.02 3.92
CA PHE A 54 -5.98 4.90 4.84
C PHE A 54 -5.43 5.23 6.22
N TYR A 55 -4.26 5.88 6.29
CA TYR A 55 -3.71 6.38 7.55
C TYR A 55 -4.69 7.36 8.23
N LEU A 56 -5.22 8.32 7.47
CA LEU A 56 -6.13 9.33 8.02
C LEU A 56 -7.47 8.74 8.46
N TRP A 57 -8.17 8.01 7.58
CA TRP A 57 -9.56 7.60 7.79
C TRP A 57 -9.71 6.27 8.52
N VAL A 58 -8.78 5.33 8.33
CA VAL A 58 -8.88 3.98 8.94
C VAL A 58 -8.03 3.89 10.21
N LEU A 59 -6.81 4.44 10.18
CA LEU A 59 -5.91 4.40 11.33
C LEU A 59 -6.04 5.62 12.25
N GLY A 60 -6.78 6.66 11.84
CA GLY A 60 -6.97 7.88 12.63
C GLY A 60 -5.67 8.68 12.82
N ARG A 61 -4.70 8.53 11.91
CA ARG A 61 -3.39 9.18 11.96
C ARG A 61 -3.25 10.14 10.80
N ASP A 62 -3.06 11.41 11.11
CA ASP A 62 -2.80 12.41 10.08
C ASP A 62 -1.35 12.31 9.57
N PRO A 63 -1.14 11.90 8.30
CA PRO A 63 0.21 11.78 7.75
C PRO A 63 0.88 13.14 7.55
N TRP A 64 0.10 14.20 7.31
CA TRP A 64 0.64 15.54 7.13
C TRP A 64 1.19 16.08 8.45
N VAL A 65 0.46 15.92 9.54
CA VAL A 65 0.96 16.28 10.87
C VAL A 65 2.16 15.41 11.25
N ALA A 66 2.12 14.11 10.98
CA ALA A 66 3.22 13.21 11.32
C ALA A 66 4.53 13.51 10.57
N VAL A 67 4.46 14.10 9.38
CA VAL A 67 5.64 14.38 8.54
C VAL A 67 6.06 15.85 8.58
N PHE A 68 5.11 16.77 8.68
CA PHE A 68 5.34 18.22 8.55
C PHE A 68 4.85 19.04 9.75
N GLY A 69 4.18 18.43 10.72
CA GLY A 69 3.84 19.08 11.98
C GLY A 69 5.09 19.27 12.82
N GLU A 70 5.29 20.47 13.36
CA GLU A 70 6.36 20.76 14.34
C GLU A 70 6.14 20.00 15.66
#